data_AF-A0AAD5DWY6-F1
#
_entry.id   AF-A0AAD5DWY6-F1
#
_cell.length_a   1.000
_cell.length_b   1.000
_cell.length_c   1.000
_cell.angle_alpha   90.00
_cell.angle_beta   90.00
_cell.angle_gamma   90.00
#
_symmetry.space_group_name_H-M   'P 1'
#
loop_
_entity.id
_entity.type
_entity.pdbx_description
1 polymer ?
#
loop_
_entity_poly.entity_id
_entity_poly.type
_entity_poly.pdbx_seq_one_letter_code
_entity_poly.pdbx_strand_id
1 'polypeptide(L)'
;MTHVSKVSASCAVMAVAWALWAALLALPLKGQGVPGLNTTQIFLSIRIERLLDVDDYKFRHENVATYWLSWSDPSAEAAIRERTAAVVSGPAGCRRPCSNRVADVRCCDNIFLPSLYFHNADSFPEDREIGYSIDTTLNGAVVWETTVHGLFYQPLSMRNYPVDSFNLETQLTLTDTSRLVAEHPGLQLVPSAASIEGIHFARQKSDLTNGFLVWPYAAFQLYRFNRSAWYKEHMMVEPHAQDVAPITTLNASTSGLLDDTVQMAVFRYQVRRSFWSSNLNTAYPVLAVAILSIIVFWIPEDELPARIELCAALFLTLIAIQFVVSDRAVARSEYLTPPQTLILATGGYILAIACESVVCYYICKWNTFKQRRKDMWQAFKERRMQRKAAKAAAAAANASQDGADEEEVAEPCEACFSKKSGVPDSESQPSEQAATEPKTRPKFCGCLRCKTRQKVQLPPRSDDYNAFIAWVVNKVCFVFVVLSYFMVAFLVQAVWYGQAFRAKDALLSFSEISSCTLPGVLPGLAEPCPAAPLGVSEL
;
A
#
# COMPACT_ATOMS: atom_id res chain seq x y z
N MET A 1 50.06 -15.92 31.36
CA MET A 1 48.91 -16.12 32.29
C MET A 1 47.81 -15.05 32.20
N THR A 2 48.03 -13.90 31.55
CA THR A 2 47.02 -12.82 31.42
C THR A 2 46.00 -13.01 30.28
N HIS A 3 46.19 -13.98 29.37
CA HIS A 3 45.25 -14.25 28.28
C HIS A 3 44.11 -15.22 28.62
N VAL A 4 44.28 -16.08 29.63
CA VAL A 4 43.25 -17.08 30.03
C VAL A 4 42.10 -16.43 30.81
N SER A 5 42.37 -15.32 31.51
CA SER A 5 41.36 -14.59 32.29
C SER A 5 40.31 -13.87 31.42
N LYS A 6 40.68 -13.40 30.23
CA LYS A 6 39.75 -12.66 29.34
C LYS A 6 38.70 -13.56 28.68
N VAL A 7 39.04 -14.82 28.40
CA VAL A 7 38.11 -15.79 27.79
C VAL A 7 37.02 -16.21 28.78
N SER A 8 37.38 -16.38 30.06
CA SER A 8 36.41 -16.72 31.12
C SER A 8 35.35 -15.64 31.35
N ALA A 9 35.73 -14.36 31.30
CA ALA A 9 34.79 -13.26 31.45
C ALA A 9 33.81 -13.15 30.26
N SER A 10 34.28 -13.35 29.02
CA SER A 10 33.40 -13.35 27.84
C SER A 10 32.43 -14.52 27.83
N CYS A 11 32.85 -15.72 28.28
CA CYS A 11 31.94 -16.86 28.41
C CYS A 11 30.86 -16.64 29.48
N ALA A 12 31.19 -16.00 30.61
CA ALA A 12 30.22 -15.68 31.65
C ALA A 12 29.19 -14.65 31.16
N VAL A 13 29.61 -13.60 30.45
CA VAL A 13 28.70 -12.61 29.87
C VAL A 13 27.80 -13.22 28.79
N MET A 14 28.35 -14.09 27.93
CA MET A 14 27.54 -14.82 26.95
C MET A 14 26.56 -15.78 27.61
N ALA A 15 26.95 -16.51 28.67
CA ALA A 15 26.06 -17.42 29.38
C ALA A 15 24.92 -16.67 30.10
N VAL A 16 25.20 -15.50 30.68
CA VAL A 16 24.16 -14.64 31.28
C VAL A 16 23.25 -14.05 30.20
N ALA A 17 23.79 -13.60 29.07
CA ALA A 17 23.00 -13.14 27.94
C ALA A 17 22.15 -14.27 27.33
N TRP A 18 22.67 -15.50 27.28
CA TRP A 18 21.93 -16.68 26.81
C TRP A 18 20.85 -17.11 27.79
N ALA A 19 21.11 -17.03 29.10
CA ALA A 19 20.11 -17.32 30.13
C ALA A 19 18.99 -16.25 30.15
N LEU A 20 19.34 -14.98 29.94
CA LEU A 20 18.38 -13.88 29.74
C LEU A 20 17.58 -14.05 28.44
N TRP A 21 18.20 -14.52 27.36
CA TRP A 21 17.51 -14.83 26.11
C TRP A 21 16.63 -16.08 26.23
N ALA A 22 17.05 -17.10 26.99
CA ALA A 22 16.27 -18.30 27.24
C ALA A 22 15.04 -18.06 28.13
N ALA A 23 14.92 -16.90 28.76
CA ALA A 23 13.65 -16.37 29.26
C ALA A 23 12.71 -15.91 28.12
N LEU A 24 13.04 -16.26 26.87
CA LEU A 24 12.20 -16.26 25.67
C LEU A 24 10.75 -16.57 26.05
N LEU A 25 9.92 -15.55 25.89
CA LEU A 25 8.50 -15.50 26.18
C LEU A 25 7.84 -16.88 26.04
N ALA A 26 7.45 -17.45 27.17
CA ALA A 26 6.57 -18.60 27.17
C ALA A 26 5.30 -18.21 26.41
N LEU A 27 4.94 -18.98 25.39
CA LEU A 27 3.67 -18.85 24.69
C LEU A 27 2.53 -18.74 25.73
N PRO A 28 1.68 -17.70 25.67
CA PRO A 28 0.70 -17.41 26.73
C PRO A 28 -0.27 -18.57 27.03
N LEU A 29 -0.51 -19.40 26.01
CA LEU A 29 -1.37 -20.58 26.05
C LEU A 29 -0.58 -21.90 25.95
N LYS A 30 0.66 -21.90 26.45
CA LYS A 30 1.47 -23.12 26.57
C LYS A 30 0.88 -24.05 27.63
N GLY A 31 0.31 -25.15 27.15
CA GLY A 31 -0.21 -26.22 27.97
C GLY A 31 0.90 -27.12 28.52
N GLN A 32 0.49 -28.19 29.20
CA GLN A 32 1.38 -29.19 29.80
C GLN A 32 0.63 -30.50 30.06
N GLY A 33 1.37 -31.57 30.30
CA GLY A 33 0.79 -32.88 30.61
C GLY A 33 0.13 -33.56 29.41
N VAL A 34 -0.56 -34.66 29.68
CA VAL A 34 -1.34 -35.41 28.70
C VAL A 34 -2.78 -35.52 29.19
N PRO A 35 -3.78 -35.44 28.29
CA PRO A 35 -5.19 -35.52 28.70
C PRO A 35 -5.51 -36.91 29.22
N GLY A 36 -6.39 -36.99 30.23
CA GLY A 36 -6.99 -38.26 30.64
C GLY A 36 -8.02 -38.72 29.60
N LEU A 37 -8.37 -40.01 29.61
CA LEU A 37 -9.33 -40.60 28.65
C LEU A 37 -10.72 -39.92 28.64
N ASN A 38 -11.07 -39.22 29.73
CA ASN A 38 -12.34 -38.49 29.85
C ASN A 38 -12.29 -37.08 29.24
N THR A 39 -11.09 -36.57 28.92
CA THR A 39 -10.88 -35.20 28.44
C THR A 39 -10.90 -35.17 26.92
N THR A 40 -12.09 -35.17 26.32
CA THR A 40 -12.25 -35.23 24.86
C THR A 40 -12.57 -33.88 24.22
N GLN A 41 -13.11 -32.94 25.00
CA GLN A 41 -13.57 -31.63 24.51
C GLN A 41 -12.95 -30.49 25.31
N ILE A 42 -12.49 -29.47 24.59
CA ILE A 42 -11.97 -28.23 25.13
C ILE A 42 -12.88 -27.11 24.63
N PHE A 43 -13.60 -26.48 25.54
CA PHE A 43 -14.45 -25.34 25.25
C PHE A 43 -13.62 -24.06 25.28
N LEU A 44 -13.71 -23.24 24.23
CA LEU A 44 -12.98 -21.98 24.09
C LEU A 44 -13.96 -20.80 24.00
N SER A 45 -13.71 -19.77 24.81
CA SER A 45 -14.33 -18.45 24.72
C SER A 45 -13.25 -17.38 24.69
N ILE A 46 -13.47 -16.33 23.89
CA ILE A 46 -12.55 -15.22 23.72
C ILE A 46 -13.30 -13.91 23.96
N ARG A 47 -12.74 -13.06 24.82
CA ARG A 47 -13.25 -11.72 25.11
C ARG A 47 -12.18 -10.69 24.80
N ILE A 48 -12.41 -9.81 23.82
CA ILE A 48 -11.53 -8.66 23.61
C ILE A 48 -11.77 -7.64 24.72
N GLU A 49 -10.72 -7.29 25.46
CA GLU A 49 -10.78 -6.24 26.46
C GLU A 49 -10.48 -4.88 25.84
N ARG A 50 -9.44 -4.81 25.00
CA ARG A 50 -9.00 -3.57 24.33
C ARG A 50 -8.41 -3.88 22.96
N LEU A 51 -8.73 -3.03 21.98
CA LEU A 51 -7.95 -2.88 20.77
C LEU A 51 -7.01 -1.70 21.02
N LEU A 52 -5.70 -1.88 20.99
CA LEU A 52 -4.74 -0.82 21.32
C LEU A 52 -4.33 -0.04 20.07
N ASP A 53 -4.00 -0.77 19.00
CA ASP A 53 -3.55 -0.18 17.74
C ASP A 53 -3.95 -1.02 16.52
N VAL A 54 -4.08 -0.36 15.38
CA VAL A 54 -4.24 -0.97 14.06
C VAL A 54 -3.24 -0.29 13.14
N ASP A 55 -2.11 -0.96 12.92
CA ASP A 55 -0.97 -0.47 12.15
C ASP A 55 -1.16 -0.91 10.69
N ASP A 56 -1.72 -0.01 9.90
CA ASP A 56 -1.96 -0.22 8.47
C ASP A 56 -0.69 -0.24 7.64
N TYR A 57 0.41 0.33 8.15
CA TYR A 57 1.72 0.29 7.49
C TYR A 57 2.37 -1.10 7.57
N LYS A 58 2.29 -1.75 8.74
CA LYS A 58 2.90 -3.07 8.99
C LYS A 58 1.92 -4.23 8.90
N PHE A 59 0.67 -3.98 8.51
CA PHE A 59 -0.37 -5.00 8.40
C PHE A 59 -0.54 -5.79 9.69
N ARG A 60 -0.64 -5.10 10.83
CA ARG A 60 -0.78 -5.72 12.14
C ARG A 60 -1.76 -4.96 13.01
N HIS A 61 -2.33 -5.66 13.97
CA HIS A 61 -3.14 -5.04 15.01
C HIS A 61 -2.72 -5.54 16.38
N GLU A 62 -2.86 -4.67 17.37
CA GLU A 62 -2.46 -4.93 18.75
C GLU A 62 -3.73 -4.97 19.61
N ASN A 63 -3.95 -6.08 20.30
CA ASN A 63 -5.10 -6.20 21.18
C ASN A 63 -4.74 -6.87 22.51
N VAL A 64 -5.61 -6.66 23.49
CA VAL A 64 -5.62 -7.36 24.76
C VAL A 64 -6.92 -8.15 24.82
N ALA A 65 -6.80 -9.47 24.86
CA ALA A 65 -7.92 -10.38 24.89
C ALA A 65 -7.76 -11.40 26.02
N THR A 66 -8.89 -11.76 26.62
CA THR A 66 -8.98 -12.76 27.66
C THR A 66 -9.56 -14.05 27.07
N TYR A 67 -8.82 -15.14 27.22
CA TYR A 67 -9.12 -16.46 26.71
C TYR A 67 -9.58 -17.32 27.87
N TRP A 68 -10.75 -17.93 27.71
CA TRP A 68 -11.38 -18.82 28.67
C TRP A 68 -11.45 -20.20 28.07
N LEU A 69 -10.69 -21.11 28.66
CA LEU A 69 -10.67 -22.52 28.31
C LEU A 69 -11.36 -23.31 29.40
N SER A 70 -12.21 -24.27 29.05
CA SER A 70 -12.73 -25.21 30.03
C SER A 70 -12.84 -26.62 29.47
N TRP A 71 -12.57 -27.62 30.29
CA TRP A 71 -12.67 -29.03 29.92
C TRP A 71 -13.02 -29.89 31.15
N SER A 72 -13.38 -31.15 30.92
CA SER A 72 -13.61 -32.13 31.98
C SER A 72 -12.33 -32.89 32.31
N ASP A 73 -11.88 -32.80 33.55
CA ASP A 73 -10.81 -33.60 34.13
C ASP A 73 -11.12 -33.84 35.63
N PRO A 74 -11.79 -34.95 35.98
CA PRO A 74 -12.15 -35.27 37.36
C PRO A 74 -10.94 -35.54 38.26
N SER A 75 -9.75 -35.75 37.70
CA SER A 75 -8.53 -36.00 38.48
C SER A 75 -7.80 -34.70 38.88
N ALA A 76 -8.09 -33.58 38.22
CA ALA A 76 -7.37 -32.33 38.38
C ALA A 76 -7.42 -31.77 39.81
N GLU A 77 -8.59 -31.73 40.44
CA GLU A 77 -8.76 -31.21 41.81
C GLU A 77 -7.95 -32.02 42.84
N ALA A 78 -7.96 -33.36 42.72
CA ALA A 78 -7.18 -34.23 43.60
C ALA A 78 -5.68 -34.02 43.39
N ALA A 79 -5.23 -33.92 42.13
CA ALA A 79 -3.83 -33.68 41.78
C ALA A 79 -3.32 -32.31 42.28
N ILE A 80 -4.14 -31.25 42.14
CA ILE A 80 -3.81 -29.91 42.66
C ILE A 80 -3.70 -29.96 44.19
N ARG A 81 -4.65 -30.60 44.87
CA ARG A 81 -4.65 -30.70 46.34
C ARG A 81 -3.43 -31.47 46.86
N GLU A 82 -3.14 -32.63 46.26
CA GLU A 82 -1.99 -33.44 46.62
C GLU A 82 -0.67 -32.67 46.41
N ARG A 83 -0.53 -32.02 45.23
CA ARG A 83 0.67 -31.25 44.92
C ARG A 83 0.83 -30.04 45.83
N THR A 84 -0.25 -29.33 46.11
CA THR A 84 -0.26 -28.20 47.03
C THR A 84 0.14 -28.64 48.44
N ALA A 85 -0.41 -29.74 48.93
CA ALA A 85 -0.02 -30.30 50.23
C ALA A 85 1.47 -30.68 50.28
N ALA A 86 2.02 -31.24 49.20
CA ALA A 86 3.44 -31.57 49.09
C ALA A 86 4.35 -30.32 49.10
N VAL A 87 3.92 -29.23 48.45
CA VAL A 87 4.64 -27.94 48.45
C VAL A 87 4.59 -27.27 49.82
N VAL A 88 3.46 -27.33 50.51
CA VAL A 88 3.29 -26.74 51.85
C VAL A 88 4.03 -27.53 52.93
N SER A 89 4.07 -28.86 52.83
CA SER A 89 4.66 -29.75 53.84
C SER A 89 6.15 -30.06 53.65
N GLY A 90 6.73 -29.76 52.49
CA GLY A 90 8.07 -30.20 52.14
C GLY A 90 8.87 -29.22 51.29
N PRO A 91 10.10 -29.60 50.87
CA PRO A 91 10.97 -28.78 50.03
C PRO A 91 10.54 -28.76 48.54
N ALA A 92 9.38 -29.33 48.20
CA ALA A 92 8.91 -29.37 46.83
C ALA A 92 8.55 -27.95 46.36
N GLY A 93 9.23 -27.45 45.32
CA GLY A 93 8.86 -26.20 44.68
C GLY A 93 7.60 -26.35 43.83
N CYS A 94 6.76 -25.32 43.79
CA CYS A 94 5.70 -25.20 42.82
C CYS A 94 6.25 -24.57 41.54
N ARG A 95 6.30 -25.33 40.42
CA ARG A 95 6.82 -24.79 39.15
C ARG A 95 5.80 -23.89 38.46
N ARG A 96 4.51 -24.22 38.59
CA ARG A 96 3.37 -23.50 38.00
C ARG A 96 2.30 -23.26 39.06
N PRO A 97 2.26 -22.07 39.69
CA PRO A 97 1.14 -21.72 40.57
C PRO A 97 -0.16 -21.68 39.73
N CYS A 98 -1.30 -21.98 40.36
CA CYS A 98 -2.58 -21.99 39.66
C CYS A 98 -3.06 -20.58 39.25
N SER A 99 -2.58 -19.53 39.92
CA SER A 99 -2.77 -18.15 39.50
C SER A 99 -1.50 -17.33 39.76
N ASN A 100 -1.24 -16.35 38.91
CA ASN A 100 -0.27 -15.28 39.18
C ASN A 100 -0.94 -13.95 39.54
N ARG A 101 -2.27 -13.84 39.50
CA ARG A 101 -3.00 -12.59 39.81
C ARG A 101 -3.20 -12.37 41.30
N VAL A 102 -3.46 -13.45 42.02
CA VAL A 102 -3.63 -13.47 43.48
C VAL A 102 -2.52 -14.35 44.02
N ALA A 103 -2.06 -14.08 45.25
CA ALA A 103 -1.20 -15.01 45.98
C ALA A 103 -2.00 -16.30 46.29
N ASP A 104 -2.27 -17.10 45.26
CA ASP A 104 -2.88 -18.40 45.37
C ASP A 104 -1.79 -19.41 45.74
N VAL A 105 -2.03 -20.14 46.83
CA VAL A 105 -1.09 -21.14 47.36
C VAL A 105 -1.22 -22.46 46.58
N ARG A 106 -2.22 -22.58 45.68
CA ARG A 106 -2.45 -23.81 44.91
C ARG A 106 -1.40 -24.02 43.82
N CYS A 107 -0.98 -25.29 43.69
CA CYS A 107 0.03 -25.70 42.73
C CYS A 107 -0.54 -26.59 41.61
N CYS A 108 -0.34 -26.17 40.36
CA CYS A 108 -0.92 -26.77 39.16
C CYS A 108 0.12 -27.51 38.31
N ASP A 109 1.19 -28.06 38.90
CA ASP A 109 2.28 -28.72 38.15
C ASP A 109 1.86 -30.00 37.38
N ASN A 110 0.91 -30.76 37.93
CA ASN A 110 0.61 -32.13 37.50
C ASN A 110 -0.73 -32.31 36.79
N ILE A 111 -1.41 -31.21 36.46
CA ILE A 111 -2.67 -31.28 35.70
C ILE A 111 -2.41 -31.13 34.20
N PHE A 112 -3.30 -31.73 33.40
CA PHE A 112 -3.33 -31.47 31.97
C PHE A 112 -3.80 -30.04 31.70
N LEU A 113 -3.09 -29.32 30.83
CA LEU A 113 -3.51 -28.04 30.29
C LEU A 113 -3.42 -28.11 28.76
N PRO A 114 -4.48 -27.77 28.02
CA PRO A 114 -4.47 -27.82 26.56
C PRO A 114 -3.47 -26.79 25.99
N SER A 115 -2.70 -27.17 24.98
CA SER A 115 -1.78 -26.24 24.33
C SER A 115 -2.45 -25.60 23.11
N LEU A 116 -2.56 -24.27 23.10
CA LEU A 116 -2.95 -23.51 21.92
C LEU A 116 -1.82 -22.57 21.51
N TYR A 117 -1.58 -22.47 20.21
CA TYR A 117 -0.63 -21.51 19.65
C TYR A 117 -1.34 -20.54 18.71
N PHE A 118 -0.86 -19.31 18.68
CA PHE A 118 -1.39 -18.27 17.81
C PHE A 118 -0.73 -18.36 16.44
N HIS A 119 -1.50 -18.64 15.39
CA HIS A 119 -0.96 -18.85 14.05
C HIS A 119 -0.53 -17.55 13.38
N ASN A 120 -1.26 -16.46 13.62
CA ASN A 120 -0.98 -15.14 13.04
C ASN A 120 -0.39 -14.15 14.05
N ALA A 121 0.17 -14.62 15.18
CA ALA A 121 0.88 -13.75 16.11
C ALA A 121 2.23 -13.30 15.53
N ASP A 122 2.47 -12.00 15.54
CA ASP A 122 3.75 -11.38 15.21
C ASP A 122 4.67 -11.37 16.45
N SER A 123 4.15 -10.89 17.58
CA SER A 123 4.89 -10.82 18.84
C SER A 123 3.96 -10.67 20.05
N PHE A 124 4.48 -10.98 21.24
CA PHE A 124 3.83 -10.73 22.54
C PHE A 124 4.67 -9.71 23.31
N PRO A 125 4.15 -8.52 23.62
CA PRO A 125 4.90 -7.50 24.35
C PRO A 125 5.30 -7.98 25.74
N GLU A 126 6.57 -7.77 26.10
CA GLU A 126 7.14 -8.20 27.39
C GLU A 126 6.81 -7.25 28.54
N ASP A 127 6.32 -6.05 28.23
CA ASP A 127 6.05 -5.00 29.20
C ASP A 127 4.82 -5.29 30.08
N ARG A 128 4.08 -6.36 29.78
CA ARG A 128 2.91 -6.78 30.56
C ARG A 128 3.02 -8.23 31.00
N GLU A 129 2.80 -8.43 32.29
CA GLU A 129 2.63 -9.77 32.83
C GLU A 129 1.35 -10.42 32.29
N ILE A 130 1.48 -11.64 31.77
CA ILE A 130 0.35 -12.46 31.32
C ILE A 130 -0.42 -12.92 32.55
N GLY A 131 -1.54 -12.29 32.85
CA GLY A 131 -2.36 -12.67 34.00
C GLY A 131 -3.21 -13.91 33.71
N TYR A 132 -3.03 -14.98 34.47
CA TYR A 132 -3.81 -16.22 34.36
C TYR A 132 -4.38 -16.71 35.70
N SER A 133 -5.45 -17.50 35.62
CA SER A 133 -6.07 -18.23 36.73
C SER A 133 -6.53 -19.60 36.26
N ILE A 134 -6.24 -20.63 37.04
CA ILE A 134 -6.69 -22.00 36.83
C ILE A 134 -7.53 -22.40 38.02
N ASP A 135 -8.79 -22.73 37.76
CA ASP A 135 -9.78 -23.07 38.76
C ASP A 135 -10.41 -24.43 38.44
N THR A 136 -10.77 -25.15 39.48
CA THR A 136 -11.41 -26.46 39.44
C THR A 136 -12.78 -26.37 40.08
N THR A 137 -13.73 -27.10 39.52
CA THR A 137 -15.08 -27.22 40.07
C THR A 137 -15.27 -28.59 40.73
N LEU A 138 -16.24 -28.69 41.64
CA LEU A 138 -16.60 -29.96 42.29
C LEU A 138 -17.04 -31.04 41.28
N ASN A 139 -17.50 -30.64 40.10
CA ASN A 139 -17.94 -31.55 39.05
C ASN A 139 -16.79 -32.08 38.19
N GLY A 140 -15.54 -31.75 38.54
CA GLY A 140 -14.37 -32.15 37.76
C GLY A 140 -14.16 -31.32 36.49
N ALA A 141 -14.82 -30.16 36.34
CA ALA A 141 -14.46 -29.23 35.27
C ALA A 141 -13.26 -28.38 35.71
N VAL A 142 -12.33 -28.17 34.78
CA VAL A 142 -11.21 -27.23 34.93
C VAL A 142 -11.51 -26.02 34.07
N VAL A 143 -11.23 -24.83 34.60
CA VAL A 143 -11.35 -23.55 33.93
C VAL A 143 -9.98 -22.89 33.93
N TRP A 144 -9.50 -22.47 32.77
CA TRP A 144 -8.27 -21.72 32.63
C TRP A 144 -8.57 -20.40 31.94
N GLU A 145 -8.46 -19.32 32.69
CA GLU A 145 -8.51 -17.95 32.20
C GLU A 145 -7.09 -17.43 31.99
N THR A 146 -6.81 -16.83 30.84
CA THR A 146 -5.57 -16.09 30.60
C THR A 146 -5.84 -14.81 29.82
N THR A 147 -5.20 -13.71 30.21
CA THR A 147 -5.24 -12.44 29.48
C THR A 147 -3.96 -12.28 28.70
N VAL A 148 -4.09 -12.18 27.39
CA VAL A 148 -2.98 -12.07 26.45
C VAL A 148 -3.00 -10.70 25.80
N HIS A 149 -1.85 -10.04 25.85
CA HIS A 149 -1.54 -8.87 25.04
C HIS A 149 -0.70 -9.36 23.85
N GLY A 150 -1.19 -9.17 22.64
CA GLY A 150 -0.53 -9.68 21.43
C GLY A 150 -0.61 -8.71 20.26
N LEU A 151 0.40 -8.80 19.40
CA LEU A 151 0.41 -8.22 18.07
C LEU A 151 0.13 -9.32 17.06
N PHE A 152 -0.84 -9.09 16.19
CA PHE A 152 -1.31 -10.07 15.22
C PHE A 152 -1.20 -9.51 13.81
N TYR A 153 -0.57 -10.28 12.93
CA TYR A 153 -0.49 -9.97 11.51
C TYR A 153 -1.85 -10.20 10.85
N GLN A 154 -2.27 -9.22 10.03
CA GLN A 154 -3.49 -9.27 9.24
C GLN A 154 -3.29 -8.48 7.95
N PRO A 155 -3.41 -9.09 6.76
CA PRO A 155 -3.43 -8.33 5.52
C PRO A 155 -4.66 -7.42 5.46
N LEU A 156 -4.46 -6.16 5.06
CA LEU A 156 -5.51 -5.15 4.99
C LEU A 156 -5.66 -4.60 3.56
N SER A 157 -6.90 -4.42 3.12
CA SER A 157 -7.21 -3.83 1.80
C SER A 157 -7.57 -2.35 1.92
N MET A 158 -6.66 -1.48 1.52
CA MET A 158 -6.82 -0.02 1.49
C MET A 158 -7.55 0.49 0.23
N ARG A 159 -8.15 -0.38 -0.57
CA ARG A 159 -8.83 0.03 -1.83
C ARG A 159 -9.91 1.08 -1.57
N ASN A 160 -10.59 0.99 -0.43
CA ASN A 160 -11.66 1.91 -0.05
C ASN A 160 -11.22 3.01 0.94
N TYR A 161 -9.91 3.22 1.12
CA TYR A 161 -9.41 4.27 2.01
C TYR A 161 -9.97 5.65 1.60
N PRO A 162 -10.43 6.52 2.51
CA PRO A 162 -10.36 6.44 3.98
C PRO A 162 -11.62 5.85 4.67
N VAL A 163 -12.49 5.17 3.92
CA VAL A 163 -13.81 4.69 4.36
C VAL A 163 -13.83 3.16 4.48
N ASP A 164 -12.64 2.60 4.56
CA ASP A 164 -12.31 1.20 4.70
C ASP A 164 -12.86 0.62 6.02
N SER A 165 -13.23 -0.65 5.92
CA SER A 165 -13.52 -1.52 7.07
C SER A 165 -12.67 -2.75 6.95
N PHE A 166 -12.23 -3.27 8.09
CA PHE A 166 -11.37 -4.44 8.15
C PHE A 166 -11.98 -5.48 9.07
N ASN A 167 -11.86 -6.74 8.68
CA ASN A 167 -12.11 -7.87 9.55
C ASN A 167 -10.76 -8.27 10.16
N LEU A 168 -10.55 -7.90 11.42
CA LEU A 168 -9.36 -8.29 12.17
C LEU A 168 -9.57 -9.69 12.72
N GLU A 169 -8.52 -10.51 12.69
CA GLU A 169 -8.60 -11.91 13.09
C GLU A 169 -7.52 -12.29 14.09
N THR A 170 -7.89 -13.15 15.03
CA THR A 170 -6.94 -13.89 15.87
C THR A 170 -7.14 -15.37 15.63
N GLN A 171 -6.08 -16.04 15.18
CA GLN A 171 -6.12 -17.44 14.79
C GLN A 171 -5.39 -18.28 15.83
N LEU A 172 -6.08 -19.26 16.43
CA LEU A 172 -5.54 -20.17 17.41
C LEU A 172 -5.62 -21.59 16.89
N THR A 173 -4.56 -22.37 17.07
CA THR A 173 -4.55 -23.78 16.73
C THR A 173 -4.33 -24.62 17.97
N LEU A 174 -5.16 -25.65 18.13
CA LEU A 174 -5.01 -26.64 19.20
C LEU A 174 -3.91 -27.64 18.84
N THR A 175 -2.96 -27.87 19.74
CA THR A 175 -2.00 -28.98 19.65
C THR A 175 -2.57 -30.20 20.36
N ASP A 176 -2.95 -31.23 19.58
CA ASP A 176 -3.53 -32.45 20.14
C ASP A 176 -2.46 -33.39 20.73
N THR A 177 -2.23 -33.29 22.04
CA THR A 177 -1.31 -34.17 22.78
C THR A 177 -1.94 -35.51 23.16
N SER A 178 -3.23 -35.73 22.88
CA SER A 178 -3.90 -36.97 23.28
C SER A 178 -3.41 -38.20 22.54
N ARG A 179 -2.79 -38.02 21.37
CA ARG A 179 -2.16 -39.11 20.61
C ARG A 179 -0.98 -39.77 21.32
N LEU A 180 -0.44 -39.11 22.34
CA LEU A 180 0.58 -39.68 23.22
C LEU A 180 0.00 -40.69 24.22
N VAL A 181 -1.33 -40.73 24.36
CA VAL A 181 -2.06 -41.65 25.23
C VAL A 181 -2.73 -42.71 24.36
N ALA A 182 -2.37 -43.97 24.60
CA ALA A 182 -3.02 -45.09 23.91
C ALA A 182 -4.54 -45.04 24.15
N GLU A 183 -5.32 -45.34 23.10
CA GLU A 183 -6.80 -45.41 23.13
C GLU A 183 -7.55 -44.09 23.35
N HIS A 184 -6.87 -42.94 23.38
CA HIS A 184 -7.57 -41.66 23.47
C HIS A 184 -8.28 -41.30 22.15
N PRO A 185 -9.54 -40.85 22.18
CA PRO A 185 -10.32 -40.55 20.96
C PRO A 185 -9.92 -39.25 20.22
N GLY A 186 -8.81 -38.61 20.56
CA GLY A 186 -8.48 -37.25 20.13
C GLY A 186 -9.07 -36.15 21.01
N LEU A 187 -8.51 -34.94 20.93
CA LEU A 187 -9.10 -33.73 21.51
C LEU A 187 -9.97 -33.03 20.48
N GLN A 188 -11.06 -32.40 20.90
CA GLN A 188 -11.91 -31.55 20.06
C GLN A 188 -12.03 -30.15 20.66
N LEU A 189 -11.71 -29.13 19.86
CA LEU A 189 -11.96 -27.74 20.22
C LEU A 189 -13.42 -27.40 19.93
N VAL A 190 -14.12 -26.78 20.88
CA VAL A 190 -15.54 -26.45 20.78
C VAL A 190 -15.75 -24.98 21.17
N PRO A 191 -16.47 -24.17 20.38
CA PRO A 191 -16.87 -22.83 20.81
C PRO A 191 -17.78 -22.91 22.04
N SER A 192 -17.46 -22.16 23.09
CA SER A 192 -18.39 -21.96 24.20
C SER A 192 -19.46 -20.91 23.83
N ALA A 193 -20.69 -21.07 24.33
CA ALA A 193 -21.80 -20.15 24.06
C ALA A 193 -21.48 -18.69 24.44
N ALA A 194 -20.68 -18.49 25.49
CA ALA A 194 -20.21 -17.17 25.92
C ALA A 194 -19.34 -16.46 24.86
N SER A 195 -18.80 -17.21 23.89
CA SER A 195 -18.04 -16.65 22.77
C SER A 195 -18.91 -16.07 21.65
N ILE A 196 -20.21 -16.37 21.63
CA ILE A 196 -21.12 -16.06 20.51
C ILE A 196 -21.90 -14.77 20.78
N GLU A 197 -22.16 -14.42 22.04
CA GLU A 197 -23.00 -13.26 22.42
C GLU A 197 -22.32 -11.88 22.35
N GLY A 198 -21.16 -11.79 21.68
CA GLY A 198 -20.63 -10.52 21.19
C GLY A 198 -19.43 -10.01 21.96
N ILE A 199 -18.76 -9.02 21.36
CA ILE A 199 -17.58 -8.40 21.94
C ILE A 199 -18.06 -7.56 23.12
N HIS A 200 -17.99 -8.11 24.32
CA HIS A 200 -18.12 -7.34 25.55
C HIS A 200 -16.86 -6.49 25.71
N PHE A 201 -16.77 -5.39 24.96
CA PHE A 201 -15.87 -4.30 25.32
C PHE A 201 -16.28 -3.89 26.73
N ALA A 202 -15.40 -4.13 27.70
CA ALA A 202 -15.61 -3.76 29.10
C ALA A 202 -15.94 -2.26 29.26
N ARG A 203 -15.67 -1.45 28.21
CA ARG A 203 -16.21 -0.10 28.03
C ARG A 203 -17.12 -0.05 26.79
N GLN A 204 -18.43 -0.06 27.01
CA GLN A 204 -19.47 0.07 25.98
C GLN A 204 -19.50 1.41 25.21
N LYS A 205 -18.49 2.27 25.30
CA LYS A 205 -18.54 3.62 24.74
C LYS A 205 -17.32 3.91 23.89
N SER A 206 -17.33 3.36 22.67
CA SER A 206 -16.50 3.77 21.53
C SER A 206 -15.11 4.27 21.94
N ASP A 207 -14.28 3.39 22.51
CA ASP A 207 -12.85 3.71 22.60
C ASP A 207 -12.39 3.87 21.13
N LEU A 208 -12.28 5.12 20.69
CA LEU A 208 -11.76 5.50 19.39
C LEU A 208 -10.28 5.18 19.44
N THR A 209 -9.93 3.97 19.06
CA THR A 209 -8.56 3.47 19.08
C THR A 209 -7.91 3.93 17.79
N ASN A 210 -7.00 4.90 17.90
CA ASN A 210 -6.19 5.45 16.80
C ASN A 210 -6.96 5.73 15.49
N GLY A 211 -8.20 6.21 15.61
CA GLY A 211 -9.03 6.55 14.45
C GLY A 211 -9.80 5.38 13.85
N PHE A 212 -9.97 4.27 14.57
CA PHE A 212 -10.89 3.19 14.22
C PHE A 212 -12.07 3.10 15.20
N LEU A 213 -13.21 2.67 14.69
CA LEU A 213 -14.43 2.36 15.42
C LEU A 213 -14.63 0.85 15.34
N VAL A 214 -14.69 0.18 16.49
CA VAL A 214 -14.94 -1.26 16.53
C VAL A 214 -16.44 -1.53 16.46
N TRP A 215 -16.85 -2.43 15.57
CA TRP A 215 -18.23 -2.87 15.45
C TRP A 215 -18.55 -3.91 16.53
N PRO A 216 -19.80 -3.95 17.02
CA PRO A 216 -20.19 -4.83 18.13
C PRO A 216 -20.25 -6.31 17.73
N TYR A 217 -20.19 -6.61 16.43
CA TYR A 217 -20.28 -7.97 15.91
C TYR A 217 -18.89 -8.62 15.86
N ALA A 218 -18.76 -9.75 16.54
CA ALA A 218 -17.69 -10.71 16.32
C ALA A 218 -18.26 -12.01 15.79
N ALA A 219 -17.47 -12.70 14.99
CA ALA A 219 -17.70 -14.06 14.56
C ALA A 219 -16.61 -14.96 15.15
N PHE A 220 -17.02 -16.10 15.68
CA PHE A 220 -16.10 -17.15 16.09
C PHE A 220 -16.33 -18.35 15.18
N GLN A 221 -15.30 -18.75 14.44
CA GLN A 221 -15.36 -19.82 13.45
C GLN A 221 -14.36 -20.90 13.82
N LEU A 222 -14.78 -22.17 13.70
CA LEU A 222 -13.93 -23.31 13.94
C LEU A 222 -13.68 -24.03 12.62
N TYR A 223 -12.40 -24.22 12.30
CA TYR A 223 -11.94 -24.97 11.14
C TYR A 223 -11.31 -26.27 11.59
N ARG A 224 -11.63 -27.34 10.88
CA ARG A 224 -10.97 -28.63 11.00
C ARG A 224 -10.59 -29.07 9.61
N PHE A 225 -9.30 -29.25 9.36
CA PHE A 225 -8.83 -29.73 8.07
C PHE A 225 -7.71 -30.75 8.25
N ASN A 226 -7.64 -31.68 7.30
CA ASN A 226 -6.51 -32.58 7.17
C ASN A 226 -5.42 -31.84 6.38
N ARG A 227 -4.28 -31.61 7.03
CA ARG A 227 -3.15 -30.84 6.52
C ARG A 227 -2.51 -31.51 5.31
N SER A 228 -2.25 -32.81 5.35
CA SER A 228 -1.66 -33.53 4.21
C SER A 228 -2.58 -33.53 2.98
N ALA A 229 -3.89 -33.71 3.18
CA ALA A 229 -4.88 -33.60 2.12
C ALA A 229 -4.95 -32.17 1.56
N TRP A 230 -5.00 -31.17 2.44
CA TRP A 230 -5.06 -29.76 2.04
C TRP A 230 -3.84 -29.35 1.21
N TYR A 231 -2.63 -29.70 1.65
CA TYR A 231 -1.42 -29.39 0.90
C TYR A 231 -1.38 -30.13 -0.44
N LYS A 232 -1.81 -31.39 -0.49
CA LYS A 232 -1.87 -32.15 -1.75
C LYS A 232 -2.80 -31.49 -2.78
N GLU A 233 -3.88 -30.86 -2.34
CA GLU A 233 -4.85 -30.19 -3.21
C GLU A 233 -4.40 -28.77 -3.64
N HIS A 234 -3.63 -28.07 -2.81
CA HIS A 234 -3.33 -26.64 -3.00
C HIS A 234 -1.87 -26.34 -3.38
N MET A 235 -0.96 -27.31 -3.26
CA MET A 235 0.43 -27.12 -3.69
C MET A 235 0.54 -27.14 -5.21
N MET A 236 1.09 -26.07 -5.79
CA MET A 236 1.37 -26.01 -7.24
C MET A 236 2.59 -26.83 -7.65
N VAL A 237 3.46 -27.19 -6.70
CA VAL A 237 4.73 -27.87 -6.95
C VAL A 237 4.77 -29.13 -6.11
N GLU A 238 5.01 -30.27 -6.75
CA GLU A 238 5.22 -31.54 -6.05
C GLU A 238 6.49 -31.47 -5.19
N PRO A 239 6.51 -32.07 -3.99
CA PRO A 239 7.72 -32.14 -3.17
C PRO A 239 8.85 -32.84 -3.93
N HIS A 240 10.09 -32.38 -3.74
CA HIS A 240 11.25 -33.02 -4.33
C HIS A 240 11.41 -34.46 -3.81
N ALA A 241 11.73 -35.41 -4.68
CA ALA A 241 11.82 -36.84 -4.31
C ALA A 241 12.89 -37.16 -3.24
N GLN A 242 13.86 -36.26 -3.03
CA GLN A 242 14.90 -36.37 -1.99
C GLN A 242 14.57 -35.59 -0.71
N ASP A 243 13.39 -34.95 -0.62
CA ASP A 243 12.94 -34.36 0.64
C ASP A 243 12.72 -35.48 1.66
N VAL A 244 13.41 -35.40 2.80
CA VAL A 244 13.41 -36.42 3.86
C VAL A 244 12.15 -36.31 4.73
N ALA A 245 11.48 -35.15 4.70
CA ALA A 245 10.24 -34.91 5.41
C ALA A 245 9.23 -34.13 4.54
N PRO A 246 8.81 -34.69 3.39
CA PRO A 246 7.87 -34.00 2.53
C PRO A 246 6.55 -33.83 3.25
N ILE A 247 6.00 -32.63 3.16
CA ILE A 247 4.75 -32.21 3.84
C ILE A 247 3.59 -33.19 3.58
N THR A 248 3.58 -33.86 2.42
CA THR A 248 2.54 -34.82 2.02
C THR A 248 2.67 -36.21 2.68
N THR A 249 3.79 -36.55 3.31
CA THR A 249 4.08 -37.91 3.85
C THR A 249 4.22 -37.99 5.36
N LEU A 250 3.97 -36.89 6.08
CA LEU A 250 4.07 -36.78 7.55
C LEU A 250 3.16 -37.75 8.34
N ASN A 251 2.32 -38.54 7.67
CA ASN A 251 1.34 -39.41 8.31
C ASN A 251 1.89 -40.69 8.94
N ALA A 252 3.09 -41.17 8.59
CA ALA A 252 3.54 -42.51 8.99
C ALA A 252 4.83 -42.58 9.84
N SER A 253 5.76 -41.64 9.70
CA SER A 253 7.11 -41.76 10.29
C SER A 253 7.38 -40.79 11.45
N THR A 254 6.69 -39.65 11.51
CA THR A 254 6.78 -38.72 12.64
C THR A 254 5.71 -39.08 13.66
N SER A 255 5.94 -40.15 14.39
CA SER A 255 5.13 -40.62 15.51
C SER A 255 4.90 -39.50 16.55
N GLY A 256 3.78 -38.80 16.42
CA GLY A 256 3.09 -38.13 17.54
C GLY A 256 3.19 -36.61 17.66
N LEU A 257 4.08 -35.90 16.96
CA LEU A 257 4.28 -34.46 17.23
C LEU A 257 3.56 -33.49 16.26
N LEU A 258 3.31 -33.91 15.03
CA LEU A 258 2.72 -33.07 13.99
C LEU A 258 1.40 -33.70 13.55
N ASP A 259 0.32 -33.39 14.28
CA ASP A 259 -1.02 -33.84 13.92
C ASP A 259 -1.36 -33.43 12.48
N ASP A 260 -1.83 -34.41 11.70
CA ASP A 260 -2.35 -34.20 10.36
C ASP A 260 -3.73 -33.53 10.39
N THR A 261 -4.51 -33.71 11.44
CA THR A 261 -5.76 -32.98 11.67
C THR A 261 -5.50 -31.71 12.47
N VAL A 262 -5.57 -30.57 11.80
CA VAL A 262 -5.42 -29.26 12.42
C VAL A 262 -6.81 -28.76 12.82
N GLN A 263 -6.95 -28.35 14.09
CA GLN A 263 -8.13 -27.67 14.60
C GLN A 263 -7.77 -26.21 14.89
N MET A 264 -8.37 -25.29 14.13
CA MET A 264 -8.09 -23.87 14.21
C MET A 264 -9.36 -23.11 14.59
N ALA A 265 -9.30 -22.33 15.66
CA ALA A 265 -10.30 -21.34 16.02
C ALA A 265 -9.89 -19.97 15.45
N VAL A 266 -10.78 -19.36 14.69
CA VAL A 266 -10.61 -18.01 14.15
C VAL A 266 -11.64 -17.11 14.79
N PHE A 267 -11.14 -16.14 15.54
CA PHE A 267 -11.97 -15.10 16.13
C PHE A 267 -11.82 -13.82 15.31
N ARG A 268 -12.93 -13.41 14.68
CA ARG A 268 -12.99 -12.29 13.74
C ARG A 268 -13.87 -11.17 14.30
N TYR A 269 -13.41 -9.94 14.21
CA TYR A 269 -14.19 -8.77 14.58
C TYR A 269 -13.95 -7.64 13.58
N GLN A 270 -14.98 -6.83 13.34
CA GLN A 270 -14.90 -5.78 12.34
C GLN A 270 -14.51 -4.44 12.97
N VAL A 271 -13.56 -3.75 12.34
CA VAL A 271 -13.22 -2.36 12.64
C VAL A 271 -13.49 -1.49 11.42
N ARG A 272 -13.88 -0.24 11.64
CA ARG A 272 -14.12 0.73 10.58
C ARG A 272 -13.32 1.98 10.82
N ARG A 273 -12.64 2.50 9.81
CA ARG A 273 -11.91 3.76 9.96
C ARG A 273 -12.88 4.90 10.24
N SER A 274 -12.49 5.78 11.17
CA SER A 274 -13.25 6.96 11.54
C SER A 274 -13.30 7.91 10.36
N PHE A 275 -14.48 7.99 9.75
CA PHE A 275 -14.75 8.81 8.58
C PHE A 275 -14.29 10.25 8.76
N TRP A 276 -14.62 10.88 9.89
CA TRP A 276 -14.37 12.29 10.14
C TRP A 276 -12.88 12.61 10.26
N SER A 277 -12.17 11.87 11.14
CA SER A 277 -10.74 12.10 11.36
C SER A 277 -9.95 11.91 10.08
N SER A 278 -10.29 10.88 9.30
CA SER A 278 -9.53 10.56 8.10
C SER A 278 -9.82 11.53 6.95
N ASN A 279 -11.08 11.91 6.69
CA ASN A 279 -11.42 12.85 5.61
C ASN A 279 -10.93 14.28 5.88
N LEU A 280 -10.99 14.76 7.13
CA LEU A 280 -10.47 16.09 7.53
C LEU A 280 -8.98 16.23 7.28
N ASN A 281 -8.21 15.15 7.45
CA ASN A 281 -6.77 15.19 7.27
C ASN A 281 -6.31 14.90 5.83
N THR A 282 -7.15 14.30 4.99
CA THR A 282 -6.74 13.82 3.66
C THR A 282 -7.51 14.50 2.52
N ALA A 283 -8.83 14.32 2.46
CA ALA A 283 -9.64 14.77 1.33
C ALA A 283 -9.91 16.29 1.34
N TYR A 284 -10.25 16.85 2.51
CA TYR A 284 -10.64 18.26 2.58
C TYR A 284 -9.53 19.26 2.24
N PRO A 285 -8.25 19.07 2.63
CA PRO A 285 -7.17 19.95 2.20
C PRO A 285 -6.98 19.94 0.67
N VAL A 286 -7.12 18.79 0.02
CA VAL A 286 -7.03 18.67 -1.45
C VAL A 286 -8.18 19.41 -2.13
N LEU A 287 -9.42 19.25 -1.61
CA LEU A 287 -10.58 19.99 -2.09
C LEU A 287 -10.42 21.51 -1.87
N ALA A 288 -9.84 21.93 -0.75
CA ALA A 288 -9.57 23.34 -0.49
C ALA A 288 -8.58 23.93 -1.51
N VAL A 289 -7.50 23.22 -1.84
CA VAL A 289 -6.57 23.62 -2.90
C VAL A 289 -7.27 23.74 -4.26
N ALA A 290 -8.15 22.80 -4.60
CA ALA A 290 -8.93 22.86 -5.82
C ALA A 290 -9.92 24.04 -5.86
N ILE A 291 -10.53 24.38 -4.72
CA ILE A 291 -11.41 25.56 -4.63
C ILE A 291 -10.58 26.85 -4.74
N LEU A 292 -9.39 26.91 -4.12
CA LEU A 292 -8.52 28.08 -4.20
C LEU A 292 -7.97 28.33 -5.61
N SER A 293 -7.76 27.29 -6.42
CA SER A 293 -7.30 27.48 -7.80
C SER A 293 -8.33 28.17 -8.70
N ILE A 294 -9.61 28.20 -8.30
CA ILE A 294 -10.66 28.95 -8.99
C ILE A 294 -10.36 30.47 -8.98
N ILE A 295 -9.64 30.98 -7.97
CA ILE A 295 -9.30 32.40 -7.85
C ILE A 295 -8.46 32.87 -9.06
N VAL A 296 -7.71 31.98 -9.72
CA VAL A 296 -6.91 32.31 -10.91
C VAL A 296 -7.76 32.93 -12.03
N PHE A 297 -9.02 32.51 -12.18
CA PHE A 297 -9.95 33.04 -13.19
C PHE A 297 -10.43 34.48 -12.91
N TRP A 298 -10.15 35.00 -11.71
CA TRP A 298 -10.48 36.37 -11.30
C TRP A 298 -9.31 37.34 -11.46
N ILE A 299 -8.08 36.84 -11.58
CA ILE A 299 -6.89 37.64 -11.89
C ILE A 299 -7.00 38.11 -13.35
N PRO A 300 -6.64 39.35 -13.72
CA PRO A 300 -6.65 39.80 -15.11
C PRO A 300 -5.83 38.91 -16.06
N GLU A 301 -6.24 38.76 -17.31
CA GLU A 301 -5.56 37.93 -18.33
C GLU A 301 -4.17 38.48 -18.70
N ASP A 302 -3.96 39.76 -18.43
CA ASP A 302 -2.73 40.48 -18.76
C ASP A 302 -1.59 40.15 -17.78
N GLU A 303 -1.94 39.75 -16.56
CA GLU A 303 -1.03 39.45 -15.45
C GLU A 303 -0.67 37.95 -15.41
N LEU A 304 -0.15 37.43 -16.52
CA LEU A 304 0.33 36.05 -16.60
C LEU A 304 1.28 35.66 -15.45
N PRO A 305 2.25 36.51 -15.03
CA PRO A 305 3.14 36.18 -13.92
C PRO A 305 2.38 35.82 -12.63
N ALA A 306 1.38 36.60 -12.25
CA ALA A 306 0.59 36.36 -11.04
C ALA A 306 -0.24 35.07 -11.13
N ARG A 307 -0.84 34.79 -12.30
CA ARG A 307 -1.60 33.55 -12.53
C ARG A 307 -0.70 32.31 -12.42
N ILE A 308 0.46 32.34 -13.07
CA ILE A 308 1.40 31.21 -13.07
C ILE A 308 2.03 31.02 -11.70
N GLU A 309 2.39 32.10 -11.01
CA GLU A 309 2.91 32.05 -9.64
C GLU A 309 1.89 31.41 -8.68
N LEU A 310 0.62 31.81 -8.75
CA LEU A 310 -0.45 31.22 -7.95
C LEU A 310 -0.66 29.73 -8.28
N CYS A 311 -0.71 29.36 -9.56
CA CYS A 311 -0.80 27.96 -9.98
C CYS A 311 0.39 27.12 -9.47
N ALA A 312 1.61 27.65 -9.56
CA ALA A 312 2.81 26.98 -9.09
C ALA A 312 2.78 26.80 -7.56
N ALA A 313 2.37 27.83 -6.81
CA ALA A 313 2.24 27.75 -5.36
C ALA A 313 1.19 26.71 -4.92
N LEU A 314 0.03 26.67 -5.60
CA LEU A 314 -1.01 25.67 -5.33
C LEU A 314 -0.56 24.25 -5.69
N PHE A 315 0.18 24.09 -6.78
CA PHE A 315 0.74 22.79 -7.17
C PHE A 315 1.80 22.28 -6.19
N LEU A 316 2.69 23.16 -5.71
CA LEU A 316 3.65 22.82 -4.65
C LEU A 316 2.95 22.49 -3.33
N THR A 317 1.88 23.20 -3.00
CA THR A 317 1.04 22.89 -1.83
C THR A 317 0.41 21.50 -1.95
N LEU A 318 -0.08 21.16 -3.15
CA LEU A 318 -0.64 19.84 -3.43
C LEU A 318 0.42 18.72 -3.29
N ILE A 319 1.65 18.95 -3.74
CA ILE A 319 2.77 18.03 -3.55
C ILE A 319 3.09 17.84 -2.05
N ALA A 320 3.09 18.92 -1.28
CA ALA A 320 3.30 18.83 0.18
C ALA A 320 2.20 18.00 0.86
N ILE A 321 0.93 18.21 0.48
CA ILE A 321 -0.21 17.41 0.95
C ILE A 321 -0.03 15.94 0.53
N GLN A 322 0.43 15.68 -0.70
CA GLN A 322 0.69 14.33 -1.17
C GLN A 322 1.68 13.58 -0.27
N PHE A 323 2.77 14.22 0.17
CA PHE A 323 3.70 13.58 1.10
C PHE A 323 3.06 13.23 2.44
N VAL A 324 2.27 14.14 3.02
CA VAL A 324 1.57 13.89 4.29
C VAL A 324 0.54 12.76 4.16
N VAL A 325 -0.19 12.73 3.04
CA VAL A 325 -1.17 11.67 2.78
C VAL A 325 -0.46 10.35 2.50
N SER A 326 0.60 10.34 1.69
CA SER A 326 1.38 9.13 1.38
C SER A 326 2.04 8.52 2.62
N ASP A 327 2.51 9.33 3.56
CA ASP A 327 3.14 8.85 4.80
C ASP A 327 2.12 8.21 5.76
N ARG A 328 0.85 8.66 5.71
CA ARG A 328 -0.22 8.17 6.58
C ARG A 328 -1.13 7.11 5.98
N ALA A 329 -1.36 7.15 4.67
CA ALA A 329 -2.48 6.44 4.04
C ALA A 329 -2.09 5.12 3.37
N VAL A 330 -0.80 4.84 3.19
CA VAL A 330 -0.38 3.77 2.27
C VAL A 330 0.86 3.05 2.81
N ALA A 331 0.66 1.91 3.50
CA ALA A 331 1.57 0.79 3.27
C ALA A 331 1.69 0.62 1.76
N ARG A 332 2.90 0.58 1.21
CA ARG A 332 3.19 0.56 -0.24
C ARG A 332 2.27 -0.41 -0.99
N SER A 333 1.09 0.07 -1.38
CA SER A 333 0.08 -0.73 -2.04
C SER A 333 0.35 -0.63 -3.53
N GLU A 334 0.23 -1.74 -4.23
CA GLU A 334 0.41 -1.79 -5.69
C GLU A 334 -0.73 -1.07 -6.44
N TYR A 335 -1.80 -0.70 -5.74
CA TYR A 335 -2.96 0.00 -6.27
C TYR A 335 -3.04 1.46 -5.81
N LEU A 336 -3.70 2.29 -6.62
CA LEU A 336 -4.01 3.68 -6.32
C LEU A 336 -5.15 3.78 -5.32
N THR A 337 -4.93 4.52 -4.24
CA THR A 337 -5.99 4.83 -3.27
C THR A 337 -6.86 6.01 -3.74
N PRO A 338 -8.08 6.15 -3.20
CA PRO A 338 -8.97 7.26 -3.56
C PRO A 338 -8.37 8.66 -3.33
N PRO A 339 -7.70 8.95 -2.20
CA PRO A 339 -7.05 10.25 -2.02
C PRO A 339 -5.91 10.50 -3.01
N GLN A 340 -5.14 9.48 -3.37
CA GLN A 340 -4.10 9.62 -4.41
C GLN A 340 -4.74 9.94 -5.76
N THR A 341 -5.86 9.29 -6.11
CA THR A 341 -6.61 9.59 -7.33
C THR A 341 -7.15 11.03 -7.31
N LEU A 342 -7.67 11.50 -6.18
CA LEU A 342 -8.13 12.88 -6.01
C LEU A 342 -6.98 13.90 -6.13
N ILE A 343 -5.82 13.60 -5.55
CA ILE A 343 -4.60 14.43 -5.67
C ILE A 343 -4.17 14.52 -7.13
N LEU A 344 -4.07 13.38 -7.84
CA LEU A 344 -3.72 13.37 -9.27
C LEU A 344 -4.72 14.15 -10.13
N ALA A 345 -6.02 13.98 -9.86
CA ALA A 345 -7.08 14.74 -10.54
C ALA A 345 -6.95 16.25 -10.27
N THR A 346 -6.66 16.65 -9.02
CA THR A 346 -6.45 18.06 -8.64
C THR A 346 -5.19 18.63 -9.27
N GLY A 347 -4.11 17.84 -9.37
CA GLY A 347 -2.89 18.25 -10.05
C GLY A 347 -3.11 18.47 -11.55
N GLY A 348 -3.81 17.55 -12.21
CA GLY A 348 -4.24 17.71 -13.60
C GLY A 348 -5.16 18.92 -13.81
N TYR A 349 -6.05 19.19 -12.85
CA TYR A 349 -6.93 20.36 -12.85
C TYR A 349 -6.14 21.68 -12.77
N ILE A 350 -5.20 21.82 -11.84
CA ILE A 350 -4.34 23.01 -11.72
C ILE A 350 -3.50 23.19 -13.00
N LEU A 351 -2.97 22.11 -13.56
CA LEU A 351 -2.20 22.16 -14.81
C LEU A 351 -3.06 22.64 -15.99
N ALA A 352 -4.31 22.19 -16.08
CA ALA A 352 -5.25 22.66 -17.10
C ALA A 352 -5.54 24.16 -16.98
N ILE A 353 -5.70 24.68 -15.75
CA ILE A 353 -5.85 26.12 -15.47
C ILE A 353 -4.60 26.90 -15.90
N ALA A 354 -3.40 26.39 -15.60
CA ALA A 354 -2.15 27.04 -15.99
C ALA A 354 -2.01 27.11 -17.53
N CYS A 355 -2.32 26.02 -18.24
CA CYS A 355 -2.31 25.97 -19.70
C CYS A 355 -3.31 26.96 -20.31
N GLU A 356 -4.51 27.04 -19.75
CA GLU A 356 -5.52 28.02 -20.15
C GLU A 356 -5.02 29.45 -19.97
N SER A 357 -4.38 29.75 -18.84
CA SER A 357 -3.86 31.08 -18.55
C SER A 357 -2.79 31.51 -19.56
N VAL A 358 -1.93 30.58 -20.00
CA VAL A 358 -0.96 30.83 -21.09
C VAL A 358 -1.67 31.10 -22.41
N VAL A 359 -2.71 30.33 -22.74
CA VAL A 359 -3.48 30.52 -23.98
C VAL A 359 -4.17 31.88 -24.00
N CYS A 360 -4.84 32.27 -22.92
CA CYS A 360 -5.51 33.57 -22.79
C CYS A 360 -4.51 34.72 -22.90
N TYR A 361 -3.36 34.64 -22.23
CA TYR A 361 -2.30 35.64 -22.37
C TYR A 361 -1.78 35.74 -23.81
N TYR A 362 -1.60 34.60 -24.48
CA TYR A 362 -1.14 34.58 -25.86
C TYR A 362 -2.16 35.18 -26.83
N ILE A 363 -3.46 34.98 -26.59
CA ILE A 363 -4.55 35.63 -27.34
C ILE A 363 -4.50 37.15 -27.13
N CYS A 364 -4.39 37.62 -25.87
CA CYS A 364 -4.26 39.06 -25.57
C CYS A 364 -3.05 39.69 -26.28
N LYS A 365 -1.89 39.03 -26.25
CA LYS A 365 -0.63 39.55 -26.83
C LYS A 365 -0.42 39.20 -28.30
N TRP A 366 -1.34 38.50 -28.95
CA TRP A 366 -1.16 38.03 -30.32
C TRP A 366 -0.86 39.16 -31.31
N ASN A 367 -1.58 40.28 -31.21
CA ASN A 367 -1.35 41.46 -32.06
C ASN A 367 0.04 42.05 -31.82
N THR A 368 0.43 42.24 -30.56
CA THR A 368 1.75 42.75 -30.19
C THR A 368 2.87 41.85 -30.69
N PHE A 369 2.71 40.52 -30.57
CA PHE A 369 3.67 39.55 -31.12
C PHE A 369 3.74 39.62 -32.63
N LYS A 370 2.60 39.72 -33.31
CA LYS A 370 2.54 39.85 -34.77
C LYS A 370 3.19 41.15 -35.24
N GLN A 371 3.02 42.24 -34.50
CA GLN A 371 3.66 43.52 -34.78
C GLN A 371 5.17 43.45 -34.57
N ARG A 372 5.64 42.98 -33.41
CA ARG A 372 7.07 42.72 -33.16
C ARG A 372 7.71 41.81 -34.22
N ARG A 373 6.99 40.79 -34.69
CA ARG A 373 7.48 39.89 -35.75
C ARG A 373 7.61 40.60 -37.09
N LYS A 374 6.69 41.52 -37.42
CA LYS A 374 6.80 42.38 -38.61
C LYS A 374 7.98 43.34 -38.48
N ASP A 375 8.13 43.97 -37.32
CA ASP A 375 9.20 44.95 -37.06
C ASP A 375 10.57 44.26 -37.11
N MET A 376 10.72 43.09 -36.48
CA MET A 376 11.94 42.28 -36.58
C MET A 376 12.23 41.85 -38.02
N TRP A 377 11.20 41.50 -38.79
CA TRP A 377 11.38 41.11 -40.20
C TRP A 377 11.76 42.30 -41.08
N GLN A 378 11.23 43.49 -40.81
CA GLN A 378 11.63 44.74 -41.46
C GLN A 378 13.08 45.09 -41.11
N ALA A 379 13.45 45.08 -39.83
CA ALA A 379 14.83 45.31 -39.40
C ALA A 379 15.80 44.28 -40.01
N PHE A 380 15.40 43.01 -40.13
CA PHE A 380 16.20 41.98 -40.79
C PHE A 380 16.39 42.27 -42.29
N LYS A 381 15.34 42.71 -42.99
CA LYS A 381 15.42 43.12 -44.38
C LYS A 381 16.36 44.32 -44.56
N GLU A 382 16.23 45.32 -43.71
CA GLU A 382 17.10 46.51 -43.73
C GLU A 382 18.57 46.11 -43.50
N ARG A 383 18.85 45.28 -42.49
CA ARG A 383 20.20 44.74 -42.26
C ARG A 383 20.73 43.94 -43.46
N ARG A 384 19.88 43.18 -44.14
CA ARG A 384 20.27 42.44 -45.35
C ARG A 384 20.58 43.38 -46.51
N MET A 385 19.79 44.44 -46.69
CA MET A 385 20.03 45.47 -47.71
C MET A 385 21.29 46.27 -47.41
N GLN A 386 21.52 46.65 -46.15
CA GLN A 386 22.75 47.30 -45.69
C GLN A 386 23.97 46.41 -45.92
N ARG A 387 23.90 45.11 -45.61
CA ARG A 387 25.00 44.17 -45.91
C ARG A 387 25.27 44.05 -47.41
N LYS A 388 24.23 44.02 -48.25
CA LYS A 388 24.39 44.01 -49.71
C LYS A 388 25.01 45.31 -50.21
N ALA A 389 24.56 46.46 -49.71
CA ALA A 389 25.10 47.77 -50.04
C ALA A 389 26.56 47.89 -49.59
N ALA A 390 26.90 47.45 -48.38
CA ALA A 390 28.27 47.43 -47.88
C ALA A 390 29.18 46.49 -48.69
N LYS A 391 28.71 45.30 -49.06
CA LYS A 391 29.45 44.39 -49.96
C LYS A 391 29.66 45.01 -51.35
N ALA A 392 28.64 45.67 -51.90
CA ALA A 392 28.76 46.35 -53.19
C ALA A 392 29.73 47.54 -53.10
N ALA A 393 29.69 48.32 -52.02
CA ALA A 393 30.63 49.40 -51.77
C ALA A 393 32.07 48.91 -51.59
N ALA A 394 32.27 47.81 -50.85
CA ALA A 394 33.59 47.17 -50.71
C ALA A 394 34.11 46.61 -52.04
N ALA A 395 33.24 45.97 -52.85
CA ALA A 395 33.62 45.51 -54.19
C ALA A 395 34.00 46.68 -55.11
N ALA A 396 33.28 47.81 -55.03
CA ALA A 396 33.63 49.01 -55.77
C ALA A 396 34.96 49.64 -55.31
N ALA A 397 35.22 49.66 -54.00
CA ALA A 397 36.49 50.15 -53.45
C ALA A 397 37.67 49.27 -53.90
N ASN A 398 37.54 47.94 -53.84
CA ASN A 398 38.57 47.03 -54.34
C ASN A 398 38.80 47.19 -55.85
N ALA A 399 37.73 47.38 -56.65
CA ALA A 399 37.86 47.63 -58.09
C ALA A 399 38.58 48.96 -58.41
N SER A 400 38.58 49.93 -57.50
CA SER A 400 39.30 51.20 -57.68
C SER A 400 40.79 51.14 -57.28
N GLN A 401 41.19 50.14 -56.49
CA GLN A 401 42.61 49.93 -56.12
C GLN A 401 43.40 49.10 -57.13
N ASP A 402 42.75 48.39 -58.05
CA ASP A 402 43.39 47.64 -59.14
C ASP A 402 43.86 48.54 -60.32
N GLY A 403 43.83 49.86 -60.16
CA GLY A 403 44.09 50.83 -61.24
C GLY A 403 45.32 51.73 -61.06
N ALA A 404 46.11 51.57 -60.00
CA ALA A 404 47.31 52.37 -59.79
C ALA A 404 48.46 51.49 -59.31
N ASP A 405 49.48 51.41 -60.18
CA ASP A 405 50.86 50.97 -59.93
C ASP A 405 51.04 49.44 -59.79
N GLU A 406 51.91 48.74 -60.52
CA GLU A 406 53.11 49.09 -61.30
C GLU A 406 53.46 47.86 -62.18
N GLU A 407 53.96 48.04 -63.40
CA GLU A 407 55.40 47.90 -63.72
C GLU A 407 56.00 46.51 -63.39
N GLU A 408 56.04 45.70 -64.44
CA GLU A 408 57.06 44.70 -64.81
C GLU A 408 58.25 44.48 -63.86
N VAL A 409 58.33 43.32 -63.20
CA VAL A 409 59.59 42.53 -63.08
C VAL A 409 59.25 41.04 -62.97
N ALA A 410 59.90 40.25 -63.83
CA ALA A 410 59.84 38.81 -63.90
C ALA A 410 60.71 38.11 -62.84
N GLU A 411 60.43 36.80 -62.69
CA GLU A 411 61.37 35.72 -62.33
C GLU A 411 61.48 35.25 -60.84
N PRO A 412 61.99 34.04 -60.56
CA PRO A 412 61.16 32.83 -60.47
C PRO A 412 61.37 31.97 -59.19
N CYS A 413 60.57 30.90 -59.11
CA CYS A 413 60.87 29.59 -58.53
C CYS A 413 61.01 29.35 -57.00
N GLU A 414 60.30 28.28 -56.63
CA GLU A 414 60.74 27.11 -55.85
C GLU A 414 60.52 27.01 -54.33
N ALA A 415 59.90 25.85 -54.02
CA ALA A 415 60.12 24.98 -52.85
C ALA A 415 59.55 25.47 -51.50
N CYS A 416 58.93 24.66 -50.64
CA CYS A 416 58.76 23.21 -50.62
C CYS A 416 57.73 22.85 -49.51
N PHE A 417 56.97 21.79 -49.77
CA PHE A 417 56.74 20.65 -48.87
C PHE A 417 56.46 20.84 -47.35
N SER A 418 55.31 20.31 -46.90
CA SER A 418 55.21 19.12 -46.02
C SER A 418 53.82 19.12 -45.34
N LYS A 419 52.85 18.26 -45.66
CA LYS A 419 52.75 16.79 -45.46
C LYS A 419 52.45 16.38 -44.00
N LYS A 420 51.20 15.92 -43.76
CA LYS A 420 50.77 14.69 -43.02
C LYS A 420 49.27 14.80 -42.73
N SER A 421 48.38 14.05 -43.38
CA SER A 421 48.08 12.60 -43.29
C SER A 421 47.31 12.21 -42.02
N GLY A 422 46.11 11.64 -42.20
CA GLY A 422 45.35 11.01 -41.11
C GLY A 422 43.90 10.65 -41.47
N VAL A 423 43.73 9.73 -42.43
CA VAL A 423 42.58 8.81 -42.70
C VAL A 423 42.31 7.94 -41.44
N PRO A 424 41.23 7.12 -41.26
CA PRO A 424 40.00 6.80 -42.03
C PRO A 424 38.70 6.95 -41.18
N ASP A 425 37.46 6.55 -41.50
CA ASP A 425 36.72 5.98 -42.64
C ASP A 425 35.21 6.10 -42.30
N SER A 426 34.39 5.70 -43.26
CA SER A 426 32.99 5.24 -43.18
C SER A 426 31.95 6.28 -43.62
N GLU A 427 31.62 6.38 -44.92
CA GLU A 427 30.95 5.39 -45.79
C GLU A 427 29.43 5.39 -45.60
N SER A 428 28.73 6.11 -46.49
CA SER A 428 27.57 5.60 -47.25
C SER A 428 26.94 6.71 -48.13
N GLN A 429 27.39 6.71 -49.38
CA GLN A 429 26.60 6.99 -50.60
C GLN A 429 25.53 5.88 -50.80
N PRO A 430 24.63 5.88 -51.81
CA PRO A 430 24.63 6.63 -53.09
C PRO A 430 23.26 7.31 -53.37
N SER A 431 22.95 8.01 -54.47
CA SER A 431 23.44 8.13 -55.84
C SER A 431 22.66 9.28 -56.48
N GLU A 432 23.35 10.18 -57.18
CA GLU A 432 22.75 11.15 -58.09
C GLU A 432 23.46 11.00 -59.45
N GLN A 433 22.70 10.67 -60.49
CA GLN A 433 23.16 10.65 -61.88
C GLN A 433 22.30 11.61 -62.72
N ALA A 434 23.02 12.60 -63.26
CA ALA A 434 22.94 13.12 -64.63
C ALA A 434 21.57 13.41 -65.27
N ALA A 435 21.35 14.67 -65.65
CA ALA A 435 21.46 15.09 -67.06
C ALA A 435 21.09 16.57 -67.24
N THR A 436 21.97 17.26 -67.96
CA THR A 436 21.85 18.59 -68.56
C THR A 436 20.78 18.67 -69.64
N GLU A 437 19.88 19.66 -69.56
CA GLU A 437 19.22 20.26 -70.73
C GLU A 437 18.96 21.77 -70.51
N PRO A 438 19.25 22.65 -71.50
CA PRO A 438 18.97 24.07 -71.41
C PRO A 438 17.51 24.36 -71.79
N LYS A 439 16.63 24.54 -70.79
CA LYS A 439 15.25 25.00 -71.03
C LYS A 439 15.21 26.49 -71.38
N THR A 440 14.86 26.70 -72.63
CA THR A 440 14.35 27.90 -73.30
C THR A 440 13.63 28.90 -72.39
N ARG A 441 14.00 30.18 -72.56
CA ARG A 441 13.34 31.37 -71.99
C ARG A 441 11.83 31.35 -72.34
N PRO A 442 10.91 31.36 -71.35
CA PRO A 442 9.52 31.63 -71.64
C PRO A 442 9.36 33.12 -72.00
N LYS A 443 8.84 33.35 -73.21
CA LYS A 443 8.38 34.67 -73.66
C LYS A 443 7.35 35.19 -72.65
N PHE A 444 7.60 36.38 -72.14
CA PHE A 444 6.66 37.18 -71.36
C PHE A 444 5.41 37.43 -72.21
N CYS A 445 4.38 36.60 -72.04
CA CYS A 445 3.03 36.93 -72.48
C CYS A 445 2.49 37.97 -71.49
N GLY A 446 2.42 39.22 -71.93
CA GLY A 446 1.76 40.30 -71.22
C GLY A 446 0.28 39.98 -71.01
N CYS A 447 -0.05 39.41 -69.85
CA CYS A 447 -1.43 39.29 -69.42
C CYS A 447 -1.86 40.64 -68.82
N LEU A 448 -2.45 41.49 -69.65
CA LEU A 448 -3.15 42.75 -69.31
C LEU A 448 -4.40 42.56 -68.42
N ARG A 449 -4.44 41.48 -67.61
CA ARG A 449 -5.57 41.14 -66.74
C ARG A 449 -5.18 40.74 -65.32
N CYS A 450 -4.01 41.16 -64.85
CA CYS A 450 -3.78 41.29 -63.40
C CYS A 450 -4.59 42.49 -62.88
N LYS A 451 -5.92 42.32 -62.76
CA LYS A 451 -6.70 43.13 -61.83
C LYS A 451 -6.10 42.87 -60.46
N THR A 452 -5.30 43.80 -59.98
CA THR A 452 -4.81 43.88 -58.61
C THR A 452 -6.04 43.73 -57.73
N ARG A 453 -6.27 42.51 -57.23
CA ARG A 453 -7.39 42.20 -56.34
C ARG A 453 -7.09 43.01 -55.09
N GLN A 454 -7.70 44.18 -55.01
CA GLN A 454 -7.57 45.11 -53.90
C GLN A 454 -7.96 44.30 -52.67
N LYS A 455 -6.96 43.82 -51.93
CA LYS A 455 -7.19 43.13 -50.67
C LYS A 455 -7.89 44.16 -49.81
N VAL A 456 -9.19 44.02 -49.66
CA VAL A 456 -9.99 44.79 -48.73
C VAL A 456 -9.27 44.65 -47.40
N GLN A 457 -8.58 45.72 -46.99
CA GLN A 457 -7.93 45.78 -45.70
C GLN A 457 -9.07 45.90 -44.70
N LEU A 458 -9.48 44.75 -44.15
CA LEU A 458 -10.30 44.73 -42.95
C LEU A 458 -9.59 45.62 -41.91
N PRO A 459 -10.31 46.53 -41.24
CA PRO A 459 -9.73 47.42 -40.26
C PRO A 459 -8.93 46.59 -39.24
N PRO A 460 -7.77 47.10 -38.77
CA PRO A 460 -6.96 46.40 -37.79
C PRO A 460 -7.85 46.04 -36.61
N ARG A 461 -7.98 44.73 -36.36
CA ARG A 461 -8.72 44.17 -35.24
C ARG A 461 -8.14 44.80 -33.98
N SER A 462 -8.90 45.69 -33.33
CA SER A 462 -8.43 46.48 -32.19
C SER A 462 -8.00 45.57 -31.04
N ASP A 463 -7.06 46.03 -30.23
CA ASP A 463 -6.60 45.26 -29.07
C ASP A 463 -7.75 44.97 -28.09
N ASP A 464 -8.74 45.87 -28.01
CA ASP A 464 -10.00 45.69 -27.27
C ASP A 464 -10.75 44.43 -27.70
N TYR A 465 -10.74 44.10 -29.00
CA TYR A 465 -11.38 42.89 -29.49
C TYR A 465 -10.67 41.63 -29.01
N ASN A 466 -9.33 41.61 -29.00
CA ASN A 466 -8.59 40.45 -28.51
C ASN A 466 -8.75 40.29 -27.00
N ALA A 467 -8.77 41.39 -26.24
CA ALA A 467 -9.06 41.39 -24.81
C ALA A 467 -10.46 40.84 -24.53
N PHE A 468 -11.47 41.27 -25.31
CA PHE A 468 -12.83 40.71 -25.22
C PHE A 468 -12.84 39.20 -25.52
N ILE A 469 -12.16 38.73 -26.57
CA ILE A 469 -12.09 37.30 -26.88
C ILE A 469 -11.40 36.52 -25.77
N ALA A 470 -10.29 37.01 -25.23
CA ALA A 470 -9.60 36.37 -24.12
C ALA A 470 -10.50 36.28 -22.88
N TRP A 471 -11.23 37.35 -22.55
CA TRP A 471 -12.22 37.34 -21.47
C TRP A 471 -13.33 36.30 -21.70
N VAL A 472 -13.88 36.22 -22.91
CA VAL A 472 -14.90 35.21 -23.26
C VAL A 472 -14.33 33.79 -23.10
N VAL A 473 -13.13 33.54 -23.62
CA VAL A 473 -12.46 32.24 -23.49
C VAL A 473 -12.25 31.89 -22.02
N ASN A 474 -11.74 32.83 -21.21
CA ASN A 474 -11.52 32.68 -19.77
C ASN A 474 -12.81 32.29 -19.03
N LYS A 475 -13.95 32.95 -19.31
CA LYS A 475 -15.24 32.63 -18.67
C LYS A 475 -15.84 31.31 -19.12
N VAL A 476 -15.71 30.97 -20.41
CA VAL A 476 -16.16 29.67 -20.92
C VAL A 476 -15.32 28.55 -20.31
N CYS A 477 -13.99 28.69 -20.32
CA CYS A 477 -13.07 27.75 -19.69
C CYS A 477 -13.35 27.59 -18.20
N PHE A 478 -13.57 28.68 -17.46
CA PHE A 478 -13.97 28.63 -16.05
C PHE A 478 -15.16 27.69 -15.82
N VAL A 479 -16.26 27.87 -16.55
CA VAL A 479 -17.47 27.04 -16.39
C VAL A 479 -17.17 25.57 -16.68
N PHE A 480 -16.51 25.27 -17.80
CA PHE A 480 -16.22 23.88 -18.18
C PHE A 480 -15.23 23.21 -17.22
N VAL A 481 -14.15 23.89 -16.87
CA VAL A 481 -13.09 23.38 -15.99
C VAL A 481 -13.67 23.14 -14.59
N VAL A 482 -14.44 24.08 -14.03
CA VAL A 482 -15.09 23.90 -12.73
C VAL A 482 -16.12 22.76 -12.74
N LEU A 483 -17.03 22.73 -13.72
CA LEU A 483 -18.04 21.68 -13.79
C LEU A 483 -17.41 20.29 -14.00
N SER A 484 -16.42 20.17 -14.89
CA SER A 484 -15.71 18.91 -15.10
C SER A 484 -14.98 18.44 -13.84
N TYR A 485 -14.34 19.33 -13.09
CA TYR A 485 -13.70 18.97 -11.83
C TYR A 485 -14.71 18.49 -10.79
N PHE A 486 -15.81 19.22 -10.58
CA PHE A 486 -16.85 18.79 -9.64
C PHE A 486 -17.49 17.45 -10.06
N MET A 487 -17.66 17.21 -11.36
CA MET A 487 -18.12 15.92 -11.86
C MET A 487 -17.11 14.80 -11.59
N VAL A 488 -15.83 15.02 -11.85
CA VAL A 488 -14.77 14.04 -11.56
C VAL A 488 -14.66 13.80 -10.05
N ALA A 489 -14.61 14.84 -9.24
CA ALA A 489 -14.56 14.74 -7.78
C ALA A 489 -15.79 14.03 -7.23
N PHE A 490 -16.99 14.33 -7.76
CA PHE A 490 -18.22 13.65 -7.39
C PHE A 490 -18.20 12.18 -7.82
N LEU A 491 -17.73 11.84 -9.03
CA LEU A 491 -17.59 10.45 -9.46
C LEU A 491 -16.56 9.70 -8.60
N VAL A 492 -15.43 10.34 -8.26
CA VAL A 492 -14.41 9.81 -7.33
C VAL A 492 -14.93 9.75 -5.89
N GLN A 493 -16.00 10.44 -5.53
CA GLN A 493 -16.65 10.21 -4.25
C GLN A 493 -17.71 9.11 -4.39
N ALA A 494 -18.62 9.23 -5.34
CA ALA A 494 -19.75 8.32 -5.53
C ALA A 494 -19.32 6.88 -5.85
N VAL A 495 -18.32 6.67 -6.70
CA VAL A 495 -17.80 5.33 -7.02
C VAL A 495 -17.24 4.69 -5.76
N TRP A 496 -16.48 5.44 -4.97
CA TRP A 496 -15.74 4.89 -3.84
C TRP A 496 -16.60 4.74 -2.58
N TYR A 497 -17.41 5.75 -2.25
CA TYR A 497 -18.43 5.67 -1.21
C TYR A 497 -19.54 4.66 -1.55
N GLY A 498 -19.89 4.53 -2.83
CA GLY A 498 -20.90 3.58 -3.29
C GLY A 498 -20.41 2.13 -3.27
N GLN A 499 -19.13 1.88 -3.61
CA GLN A 499 -18.55 0.54 -3.54
C GLN A 499 -18.24 0.06 -2.13
N ALA A 500 -18.03 0.97 -1.17
CA ALA A 500 -17.85 0.62 0.24
C ALA A 500 -19.04 -0.17 0.83
N PHE A 501 -20.22 -0.13 0.20
CA PHE A 501 -21.37 -0.94 0.61
C PHE A 501 -21.53 -2.26 -0.15
N ARG A 502 -20.72 -2.55 -1.17
CA ARG A 502 -20.97 -3.68 -2.09
C ARG A 502 -19.82 -4.67 -2.26
N ALA A 503 -18.58 -4.27 -2.05
CA ALA A 503 -17.46 -5.21 -2.13
C ALA A 503 -17.38 -6.00 -0.82
N LYS A 504 -17.80 -7.27 -0.83
CA LYS A 504 -17.35 -8.23 0.19
C LYS A 504 -15.84 -8.37 0.01
N ASP A 505 -15.08 -8.25 1.09
CA ASP A 505 -13.61 -8.25 1.09
C ASP A 505 -13.07 -9.49 0.36
N ALA A 506 -12.69 -9.35 -0.91
CA ALA A 506 -12.21 -10.45 -1.76
C ALA A 506 -10.71 -10.76 -1.56
N LEU A 507 -10.11 -10.35 -0.44
CA LEU A 507 -8.85 -10.93 -0.02
C LEU A 507 -9.22 -12.24 0.67
N LEU A 508 -8.99 -13.34 -0.04
CA LEU A 508 -9.17 -14.71 0.43
C LEU A 508 -8.58 -14.83 1.84
N SER A 509 -9.40 -14.65 2.86
CA SER A 509 -9.05 -15.10 4.19
C SER A 509 -8.79 -16.60 4.05
N PHE A 510 -7.79 -17.13 4.76
CA PHE A 510 -7.56 -18.58 4.81
C PHE A 510 -8.87 -19.35 5.14
N SER A 511 -9.82 -18.70 5.82
CA SER A 511 -11.18 -19.22 6.03
C SER A 511 -12.00 -19.50 4.78
N GLU A 512 -11.82 -18.74 3.70
CA GLU A 512 -12.54 -18.95 2.42
C GLU A 512 -11.94 -20.12 1.63
N ILE A 513 -10.67 -20.47 1.88
CA ILE A 513 -10.01 -21.62 1.26
C ILE A 513 -10.44 -22.93 1.95
N SER A 514 -10.89 -22.86 3.20
CA SER A 514 -11.48 -24.00 3.92
C SER A 514 -13.01 -24.02 3.77
N SER A 515 -13.53 -24.20 2.56
CA SER A 515 -14.97 -24.26 2.28
C SER A 515 -15.66 -25.57 2.73
N CYS A 516 -15.23 -26.13 3.85
CA CYS A 516 -15.94 -27.17 4.59
C CYS A 516 -16.31 -26.62 5.96
N THR A 517 -17.27 -25.70 6.01
CA THR A 517 -17.95 -25.35 7.26
C THR A 517 -18.64 -26.60 7.78
N LEU A 518 -18.11 -27.20 8.85
CA LEU A 518 -18.84 -28.23 9.59
C LEU A 518 -20.15 -27.59 10.09
N PRO A 519 -21.34 -28.14 9.77
CA PRO A 519 -22.59 -27.66 10.33
C PRO A 519 -22.51 -27.79 11.85
N GLY A 520 -22.42 -26.64 12.53
CA GLY A 520 -22.44 -26.56 13.97
C GLY A 520 -23.76 -27.10 14.51
N VAL A 521 -23.65 -27.87 15.59
CA VAL A 521 -24.71 -28.54 16.34
C VAL A 521 -25.68 -27.52 16.97
N LEU A 522 -26.54 -26.94 16.14
CA LEU A 522 -27.80 -26.31 16.55
C LEU A 522 -28.90 -27.02 15.76
N PRO A 523 -29.76 -27.82 16.42
CA PRO A 523 -30.81 -28.56 15.73
C PRO A 523 -31.85 -27.56 15.20
N GLY A 524 -31.92 -27.37 13.87
CA GLY A 524 -33.10 -26.72 13.28
C GLY A 524 -33.02 -26.19 11.86
N LEU A 525 -31.90 -25.64 11.37
CA LEU A 525 -31.92 -24.87 10.11
C LEU A 525 -30.55 -24.89 9.39
N ALA A 526 -30.27 -25.91 8.57
CA ALA A 526 -29.29 -25.81 7.48
C ALA A 526 -29.49 -26.93 6.45
N GLU A 527 -29.58 -26.56 5.16
CA GLU A 527 -29.53 -27.47 4.02
C GLU A 527 -28.13 -28.12 3.87
N PRO A 528 -28.03 -29.34 3.32
CA PRO A 528 -26.74 -30.03 3.11
C PRO A 528 -25.87 -29.32 2.07
N CYS A 529 -24.55 -29.30 2.31
CA CYS A 529 -23.56 -28.74 1.39
C CYS A 529 -23.55 -29.49 0.04
N PRO A 530 -23.45 -28.79 -1.11
CA PRO A 530 -23.29 -29.43 -2.41
C PRO A 530 -21.90 -30.07 -2.53
N ALA A 531 -21.87 -31.35 -2.88
CA ALA A 531 -20.67 -32.19 -2.93
C ALA A 531 -19.85 -32.06 -4.24
N ALA A 532 -19.76 -30.87 -4.85
CA ALA A 532 -19.03 -30.71 -6.11
C ALA A 532 -18.16 -29.44 -6.10
N PRO A 533 -16.86 -29.53 -6.44
CA PRO A 533 -16.03 -28.35 -6.65
C PRO A 533 -16.51 -27.58 -7.89
N LEU A 534 -16.65 -26.25 -7.76
CA LEU A 534 -16.84 -25.35 -8.89
C LEU A 534 -15.64 -25.50 -9.84
N GLY A 535 -15.93 -25.73 -11.12
CA GLY A 535 -14.91 -25.92 -12.15
C GLY A 535 -14.07 -24.67 -12.36
N VAL A 536 -12.80 -24.88 -12.70
CA VAL A 536 -11.76 -23.87 -12.99
C VAL A 536 -12.15 -22.85 -14.08
N SER A 537 -13.28 -23.03 -14.77
CA SER A 537 -13.79 -22.13 -15.80
C SER A 537 -14.60 -20.93 -15.30
N GLU A 538 -14.86 -20.79 -14.00
CA GLU A 538 -15.64 -19.67 -13.43
C GLU A 538 -14.83 -18.75 -12.48
N LEU A 539 -13.50 -18.79 -12.53
CA LEU A 539 -12.61 -17.84 -11.85
C LEU A 539 -12.12 -16.73 -12.78
#